data_AF-A0A838LVK3-F1
#
_entry.id   AF-A0A838LVK3-F1
#
_cell.length_a   1.000
_cell.length_b   1.000
_cell.length_c   1.000
_cell.angle_alpha   90.00
_cell.angle_beta   90.00
_cell.angle_gamma   90.00
#
_symmetry.space_group_name_H-M   'P 1'
#
loop_
_entity.id
_entity.type
_entity.pdbx_description
1 polymer ?
#
loop_
_entity_poly.entity_id
_entity_poly.type
_entity_poly.pdbx_seq_one_letter_code
_entity_poly.pdbx_strand_id
1 'polypeptide(L)'
;DVQATPDELYNPVGTAQPYQDSLFGSPGNDHIRAGEQLDWVGGGSGDNRAWGDAGNDIIFGKAGNNKLNGSEGNDILLGGNITPLMKVGAGGTAGNDRQWRVAA
;
A
#
# COMPACT_ATOMS: atom_id res chain seq x y z
N ASP A 1 -14.47 -1.05 -7.69
CA ASP A 1 -13.62 -0.04 -8.35
C ASP A 1 -13.80 1.28 -7.60
N VAL A 2 -12.85 1.62 -6.74
CA VAL A 2 -12.89 2.86 -5.92
C VAL A 2 -11.84 3.80 -6.50
N GLN A 3 -12.28 4.83 -7.23
CA GLN A 3 -11.42 5.91 -7.71
C GLN A 3 -11.43 7.04 -6.67
N ALA A 4 -10.26 7.38 -6.13
CA ALA A 4 -10.11 8.32 -5.03
C ALA A 4 -10.12 9.79 -5.45
N THR A 5 -10.84 10.61 -4.68
CA THR A 5 -10.51 12.02 -4.49
C THR A 5 -9.28 12.19 -3.56
N PRO A 6 -8.56 13.33 -3.59
CA PRO A 6 -7.15 13.43 -3.20
C PRO A 6 -6.74 13.19 -1.75
N ASP A 7 -7.61 12.80 -0.82
CA ASP A 7 -7.26 12.90 0.60
C ASP A 7 -7.37 11.59 1.42
N GLU A 8 -8.30 10.66 1.16
CA GLU A 8 -8.35 9.38 1.90
C GLU A 8 -9.00 8.25 1.07
N LEU A 9 -8.25 7.18 0.82
CA LEU A 9 -8.72 5.90 0.31
C LEU A 9 -8.86 4.91 1.46
N TYR A 10 -10.10 4.56 1.77
CA TYR A 10 -10.40 3.53 2.74
C TYR A 10 -11.30 2.50 2.09
N ASN A 11 -10.94 1.22 2.16
CA ASN A 11 -11.85 0.14 1.81
C ASN A 11 -12.88 -0.06 2.95
N PRO A 12 -14.17 0.30 2.76
CA PRO A 12 -15.17 0.15 3.82
C PRO A 12 -15.66 -1.30 4.00
N VAL A 13 -15.13 -2.28 3.27
CA VAL A 13 -15.68 -3.64 3.26
C VAL A 13 -15.01 -4.53 4.31
N GLY A 14 -15.74 -4.76 5.41
CA GLY A 14 -15.36 -5.70 6.45
C GLY A 14 -15.64 -7.17 6.09
N THR A 15 -14.67 -8.04 6.38
CA THR A 15 -14.81 -9.40 6.93
C THR A 15 -15.61 -10.48 6.17
N ALA A 16 -16.23 -10.24 5.01
CA ALA A 16 -17.20 -11.22 4.49
C ALA A 16 -17.29 -11.44 2.97
N GLN A 17 -16.39 -10.93 2.12
CA GLN A 17 -16.42 -11.24 0.68
C GLN A 17 -15.00 -11.49 0.16
N PRO A 18 -14.74 -12.58 -0.59
CA PRO A 18 -13.40 -13.07 -0.98
C PRO A 18 -12.69 -12.21 -2.05
N TYR A 19 -13.04 -10.92 -2.16
CA TYR A 19 -12.57 -10.08 -3.24
C TYR A 19 -11.28 -9.39 -2.86
N GLN A 20 -10.32 -9.54 -3.76
CA GLN A 20 -9.10 -8.77 -3.77
C GLN A 20 -9.44 -7.37 -4.27
N ASP A 21 -9.27 -6.33 -3.46
CA ASP A 21 -9.60 -4.99 -3.86
C ASP A 21 -8.41 -4.30 -4.54
N SER A 22 -8.71 -3.49 -5.55
CA SER A 22 -7.70 -2.67 -6.22
C SER A 22 -7.93 -1.20 -5.87
N LEU A 23 -7.02 -0.62 -5.08
CA LEU A 23 -7.05 0.75 -4.61
C LEU A 23 -5.97 1.55 -5.35
N PHE A 24 -6.37 2.64 -6.03
CA PHE A 24 -5.43 3.51 -6.74
C PHE A 24 -5.58 4.95 -6.27
N GLY A 25 -4.52 5.44 -5.63
CA GLY A 25 -4.31 6.85 -5.32
C GLY A 25 -4.18 7.69 -6.58
N SER A 26 -4.51 8.97 -6.41
CA SER A 26 -4.47 10.00 -7.44
C SER A 26 -3.09 10.65 -7.45
N PRO A 27 -2.83 11.65 -8.32
CA PRO A 27 -1.69 12.54 -8.09
C PRO A 27 -1.92 13.33 -6.79
N GLY A 28 -0.98 13.26 -5.85
CA GLY A 28 -1.11 13.89 -4.54
C GLY A 28 -0.46 13.06 -3.44
N ASN A 29 -0.58 13.53 -2.20
CA ASN A 29 -0.13 12.75 -1.04
C ASN A 29 -1.34 11.99 -0.50
N ASP A 30 -1.52 10.74 -0.92
CA ASP A 30 -2.69 9.96 -0.53
C ASP A 30 -2.47 9.20 0.79
N HIS A 31 -3.55 9.03 1.55
CA HIS A 31 -3.63 8.07 2.65
C HIS A 31 -4.50 6.88 2.22
N ILE A 32 -3.94 5.67 2.19
CA ILE A 32 -4.60 4.48 1.65
C ILE A 32 -4.61 3.36 2.68
N ARG A 33 -5.78 2.74 2.91
CA ARG A 33 -5.92 1.49 3.69
C ARG A 33 -6.65 0.45 2.87
N ALA A 34 -5.99 -0.68 2.65
CA ALA A 34 -6.46 -1.79 1.82
C ALA A 34 -7.52 -2.62 2.54
N GLY A 35 -7.28 -2.94 3.82
CA GLY A 35 -8.26 -3.58 4.69
C GLY A 35 -7.90 -5.04 4.95
N GLU A 36 -8.91 -5.89 5.04
CA GLU A 36 -8.66 -7.32 5.19
C GLU A 36 -8.61 -7.99 3.80
N GLN A 37 -7.89 -9.10 3.72
CA GLN A 37 -7.67 -9.97 2.55
C GLN A 37 -6.49 -9.56 1.67
N LEU A 38 -6.38 -10.11 0.46
CA LEU A 38 -5.28 -9.77 -0.45
C LEU A 38 -5.71 -8.58 -1.28
N ASP A 39 -5.05 -7.45 -1.09
CA ASP A 39 -5.35 -6.23 -1.82
C ASP A 39 -4.20 -5.77 -2.72
N TRP A 40 -4.56 -4.99 -3.73
CA TRP A 40 -3.66 -4.32 -4.65
C TRP A 40 -3.75 -2.82 -4.42
N VAL A 41 -2.70 -2.24 -3.85
CA VAL A 41 -2.65 -0.80 -3.55
C VAL A 41 -1.65 -0.10 -4.45
N GLY A 42 -2.04 1.00 -5.06
CA GLY A 42 -1.16 1.86 -5.85
C GLY A 42 -1.26 3.32 -5.42
N GLY A 43 -0.21 3.86 -4.79
CA GLY A 43 -0.19 5.20 -4.19
C GLY A 43 -0.36 6.39 -5.14
N GLY A 44 -0.23 6.24 -6.45
CA GLY A 44 -0.19 7.40 -7.35
C GLY A 44 1.14 8.16 -7.24
N SER A 45 1.21 9.41 -7.69
CA SER A 45 2.45 10.21 -7.60
C SER A 45 2.40 11.13 -6.38
N GLY A 46 3.44 11.17 -5.56
CA GLY A 46 3.51 12.01 -4.36
C GLY A 46 3.99 11.22 -3.15
N ASP A 47 3.98 11.85 -1.98
CA ASP A 47 4.43 11.24 -0.74
C ASP A 47 3.25 10.52 -0.07
N ASN A 48 3.04 9.25 -0.43
CA ASN A 48 1.87 8.49 -0.01
C ASN A 48 2.07 7.75 1.30
N ARG A 49 0.98 7.47 1.99
CA ARG A 49 0.95 6.53 3.12
C ARG A 49 -0.02 5.42 2.80
N ALA A 50 0.44 4.18 2.81
CA ALA A 50 -0.40 3.03 2.49
C ALA A 50 -0.23 1.92 3.54
N TRP A 51 -1.36 1.31 3.92
CA TRP A 51 -1.45 0.17 4.82
C TRP A 51 -2.20 -0.97 4.15
N GLY A 52 -1.62 -2.17 4.17
CA GLY A 52 -2.26 -3.42 3.74
C GLY A 52 -3.37 -3.83 4.70
N ASP A 53 -3.05 -3.79 6.01
CA ASP A 53 -3.87 -4.25 7.12
C ASP A 53 -3.78 -5.78 7.31
N ALA A 54 -4.79 -6.60 7.03
CA ALA A 54 -4.66 -8.05 7.31
C ALA A 54 -4.83 -8.89 6.06
N GLY A 55 -3.78 -9.57 5.61
CA GLY A 55 -3.81 -10.44 4.43
C GLY A 55 -2.47 -10.40 3.70
N ASN A 56 -2.39 -10.96 2.49
CA ASN A 56 -1.11 -10.98 1.76
C ASN A 56 -1.15 -9.91 0.68
N ASP A 57 -0.79 -8.67 1.00
CA ASP A 57 -1.07 -7.51 0.15
C ASP A 57 0.05 -7.21 -0.86
N ILE A 58 -0.30 -6.45 -1.90
CA ILE A 58 0.65 -5.93 -2.88
C ILE A 58 0.51 -4.41 -2.92
N ILE A 59 1.51 -3.70 -2.40
CA ILE A 59 1.50 -2.24 -2.22
C ILE A 59 2.58 -1.57 -3.08
N PHE A 60 2.17 -0.73 -4.01
CA PHE A 60 3.02 0.05 -4.91
C PHE A 60 2.98 1.53 -4.56
N GLY A 61 4.05 2.05 -3.95
CA GLY A 61 4.18 3.47 -3.60
C GLY A 61 4.36 4.41 -4.79
N LYS A 62 4.88 3.92 -5.93
CA LYS A 62 5.21 4.74 -7.12
C LYS A 62 6.11 5.95 -6.75
N ALA A 63 6.15 7.02 -7.55
CA ALA A 63 7.11 8.10 -7.35
C ALA A 63 6.81 8.93 -6.09
N GLY A 64 7.84 9.20 -5.27
CA GLY A 64 7.75 10.01 -4.05
C GLY A 64 8.34 9.30 -2.82
N ASN A 65 8.34 10.00 -1.68
CA ASN A 65 8.81 9.48 -0.39
C ASN A 65 7.66 8.77 0.34
N ASN A 66 7.37 7.55 -0.11
CA ASN A 66 6.24 6.79 0.40
C ASN A 66 6.52 6.14 1.76
N LYS A 67 5.50 6.08 2.61
CA LYS A 67 5.45 5.26 3.82
C LYS A 67 4.48 4.12 3.59
N LEU A 68 5.02 2.95 3.28
CA LEU A 68 4.22 1.75 3.03
C LEU A 68 4.36 0.79 4.23
N ASN A 69 3.27 0.15 4.61
CA ASN A 69 3.22 -0.88 5.64
C ASN A 69 2.30 -2.03 5.19
N GLY A 70 2.80 -3.25 5.22
CA GLY A 70 2.01 -4.44 4.87
C GLY A 70 1.06 -4.87 5.99
N SER A 71 1.45 -4.62 7.25
CA SER A 71 0.74 -5.07 8.46
C SER A 71 0.78 -6.60 8.65
N GLU A 72 -0.33 -7.33 8.72
CA GLU A 72 -0.32 -8.78 8.98
C GLU A 72 -0.44 -9.59 7.69
N GLY A 73 0.45 -10.57 7.49
CA GLY A 73 0.44 -11.48 6.35
C GLY A 73 1.71 -11.34 5.51
N ASN A 74 1.81 -12.01 4.36
CA ASN A 74 3.03 -12.01 3.55
C ASN A 74 2.89 -11.00 2.42
N ASP A 75 3.48 -9.83 2.62
CA ASP A 75 3.22 -8.69 1.77
C ASP A 75 4.32 -8.45 0.75
N ILE A 76 3.96 -7.82 -0.37
CA ILE A 76 4.88 -7.31 -1.38
C ILE A 76 4.80 -5.80 -1.39
N LEU A 77 5.87 -5.13 -0.95
CA LEU A 77 5.94 -3.68 -0.92
C LEU A 77 6.95 -3.18 -1.95
N LEU A 78 6.47 -2.44 -2.93
CA LEU A 78 7.27 -1.76 -3.95
C LEU A 78 7.23 -0.25 -3.75
N GLY A 79 8.28 0.29 -3.15
CA GLY A 79 8.35 1.68 -2.73
C GLY A 79 8.32 2.75 -3.83
N GLY A 80 8.63 2.38 -5.08
CA GLY A 80 8.97 3.32 -6.14
C GLY A 80 10.30 4.04 -5.92
N ASN A 81 10.66 4.94 -6.83
CA ASN A 81 12.04 5.36 -7.05
C ASN A 81 12.65 6.18 -5.89
N ILE A 82 13.97 6.09 -5.83
CA ILE A 82 14.90 6.24 -4.71
C ILE A 82 14.89 7.55 -3.90
N THR A 83 14.56 7.45 -2.61
CA THR A 83 15.34 8.14 -1.58
C THR A 83 15.90 7.13 -0.58
N PRO A 84 17.11 7.36 -0.04
CA PRO A 84 17.74 6.48 0.96
C PRO A 84 17.03 6.46 2.32
N LEU A 85 15.92 7.20 2.45
CA LEU A 85 15.13 7.34 3.67
C LEU A 85 13.81 6.57 3.61
N MET A 86 13.68 5.60 2.70
CA MET A 86 12.51 4.74 2.68
C MET A 86 12.54 3.83 3.91
N LYS A 87 11.98 4.35 5.00
CA LYS A 87 11.42 3.56 6.08
C LYS A 87 10.10 3.02 5.53
N VAL A 88 10.19 2.01 4.66
CA VAL A 88 9.10 1.04 4.57
C VAL A 88 8.90 0.66 6.02
N GLY A 89 7.73 1.00 6.60
CA GLY A 89 7.44 0.56 7.96
C GLY A 89 7.77 -0.91 7.96
N ALA A 90 8.64 -1.33 8.90
CA ALA A 90 9.11 -2.70 8.98
C ALA A 90 7.94 -3.59 8.58
N GLY A 91 8.17 -4.44 7.57
CA GLY A 91 7.18 -5.40 7.13
C GLY A 91 6.45 -5.93 8.35
N GLY A 92 5.13 -5.80 8.33
CA GLY A 92 4.34 -5.48 9.52
C GLY A 92 4.41 -6.54 10.61
N THR A 93 3.55 -6.43 11.61
CA THR A 93 3.72 -7.16 12.87
C THR A 93 3.74 -8.69 12.76
N ALA A 94 3.38 -9.29 11.61
CA ALA A 94 3.50 -10.71 11.32
C ALA A 94 3.60 -10.99 9.80
N GLY A 95 4.57 -11.82 9.35
CA GLY A 95 4.70 -12.17 7.93
C GLY A 95 6.12 -12.34 7.40
N ASN A 96 6.28 -12.97 6.23
CA ASN A 96 7.53 -12.99 5.47
C ASN A 96 7.46 -11.99 4.30
N ASP A 97 7.61 -10.72 4.61
CA ASP A 97 7.42 -9.67 3.62
C ASP A 97 8.58 -9.56 2.64
N ARG A 98 8.25 -9.25 1.39
CA ARG A 98 9.21 -9.01 0.31
C ARG A 98 9.17 -7.54 -0.07
N GLN A 99 10.23 -6.84 0.28
CA GLN A 99 10.38 -5.43 -0.05
C GLN A 99 11.33 -5.26 -1.23
N TRP A 100 10.86 -4.57 -2.26
CA TRP A 100 11.63 -4.32 -3.48
C TRP A 100 11.80 -2.83 -3.70
N ARG A 101 13.02 -2.45 -4.10
CA ARG A 101 13.33 -1.12 -4.59
C ARG A 101 13.48 -1.22 -6.10
N VAL A 102 12.73 -0.40 -6.83
CA VAL A 102 13.00 -0.22 -8.27
C VAL A 102 14.14 0.79 -8.35
N ALA A 103 15.34 0.32 -8.66
CA ALA A 103 16.43 1.20 -9.07
C ALA A 103 16.11 1.71 -10.47
N ALA A 104 16.30 3.03 -10.68
CA ALA A 104 16.29 3.63 -12.00
C ALA A 104 17.37 3.02 -12.91
#